data_AF-A0AAN5C342-F1
#
_entry.id   AF-A0AAN5C342-F1
#
_cell.length_a   1.000
_cell.length_b   1.000
_cell.length_c   1.000
_cell.angle_alpha   90.00
_cell.angle_beta   90.00
_cell.angle_gamma   90.00
#
_symmetry.space_group_name_H-M   'P 1'
#
loop_
_entity.id
_entity.type
_entity.pdbx_description
1 polymer ?
#
loop_
_entity_poly.entity_id
_entity_poly.type
_entity_poly.pdbx_seq_one_letter_code
_entity_poly.pdbx_strand_id
1 'polypeptide(L)'
;MDGFGSSQAPAAYREVEWIADVFVIGMGIGWVINYVGMVYGSLKGRTYGMAIMPLCCNVAWEIVYGLIYPSKTLYEQGVFLSGLTINLGVIYTAIKFGPKEWTHAPLVMHNLPLIFMLGILGFLTGHLALAAEIGPALAYNWGAAFCQLLLSVGGLCQLISRGSTRGASYTLW
;
A
#
# COMPACT_ATOMS: atom_id res chain seq x y z
N MET A 1 14.04 -4.23 -14.67
CA MET A 1 13.95 -5.64 -14.25
C MET A 1 12.49 -5.99 -14.20
N ASP A 2 12.10 -7.05 -14.89
CA ASP A 2 10.74 -7.56 -14.81
C ASP A 2 10.56 -8.09 -13.40
N GLY A 3 9.54 -7.64 -12.67
CA GLY A 3 9.35 -7.93 -11.25
C GLY A 3 9.25 -9.41 -10.86
N PHE A 4 9.38 -10.34 -11.81
CA PHE A 4 9.19 -11.78 -11.64
C PHE A 4 10.28 -12.66 -12.29
N GLY A 5 11.47 -12.12 -12.61
CA GLY A 5 12.58 -12.98 -13.05
C GLY A 5 13.88 -12.28 -13.42
N SER A 6 14.98 -12.76 -12.84
CA SER A 6 16.37 -12.40 -13.17
C SER A 6 17.01 -13.30 -14.22
N SER A 7 16.27 -14.29 -14.77
CA SER A 7 16.83 -15.30 -15.67
C SER A 7 17.39 -14.73 -16.98
N GLN A 8 16.91 -13.55 -17.39
CA GLN A 8 17.41 -12.80 -18.56
C GLN A 8 18.40 -11.68 -18.19
N ALA A 9 18.75 -11.52 -16.90
CA ALA A 9 19.64 -10.47 -16.47
C ALA A 9 21.11 -10.74 -16.89
N PRO A 10 21.91 -9.70 -17.15
CA PRO A 10 23.33 -9.85 -17.48
C PRO A 10 24.09 -10.64 -16.41
N ALA A 11 25.15 -11.36 -16.79
CA ALA A 11 25.96 -12.14 -15.86
C ALA A 11 26.49 -11.29 -14.68
N ALA A 12 26.90 -10.05 -14.95
CA ALA A 12 27.33 -9.10 -13.93
C ALA A 12 26.24 -8.73 -12.91
N TYR A 13 24.95 -8.78 -13.29
CA TYR A 13 23.84 -8.55 -12.34
C TYR A 13 23.63 -9.77 -11.44
N ARG A 14 23.76 -11.00 -12.00
CA ARG A 14 23.59 -12.24 -11.23
C ARG A 14 24.62 -12.40 -10.11
N GLU A 15 25.83 -11.85 -10.28
CA GLU A 15 26.86 -11.85 -9.24
C GLU A 15 26.47 -11.02 -8.01
N VAL A 16 25.61 -10.01 -8.17
CA VAL A 16 25.18 -9.08 -7.11
C VAL A 16 23.68 -9.19 -6.79
N GLU A 17 22.97 -10.15 -7.38
CA GLU A 17 21.52 -10.34 -7.22
C GLU A 17 21.11 -10.47 -5.75
N TRP A 18 21.93 -11.16 -4.95
CA TRP A 18 21.71 -11.32 -3.51
C TRP A 18 21.59 -9.98 -2.76
N ILE A 19 22.24 -8.91 -3.24
CA ILE A 19 22.12 -7.57 -2.64
C ILE A 19 20.71 -7.03 -2.86
N ALA A 20 20.19 -7.17 -4.09
CA ALA A 20 18.83 -6.77 -4.41
C ALA A 20 17.80 -7.57 -3.61
N ASP A 21 18.00 -8.88 -3.47
CA ASP A 21 17.13 -9.75 -2.68
C ASP A 21 17.08 -9.33 -1.20
N VAL A 22 18.22 -8.98 -0.62
CA VAL A 22 18.29 -8.47 0.76
C VAL A 22 17.47 -7.17 0.92
N PHE A 23 17.56 -6.25 -0.04
CA PHE A 23 16.74 -5.03 -0.02
C PHE A 23 15.24 -5.32 -0.18
N VAL A 24 14.87 -6.25 -1.06
CA VAL A 24 13.46 -6.65 -1.27
C VAL A 24 12.88 -7.28 0.01
N ILE A 25 13.63 -8.19 0.64
CA ILE A 25 13.22 -8.83 1.90
C ILE A 25 13.12 -7.77 3.01
N GLY A 26 14.13 -6.90 3.14
CA GLY A 26 14.12 -5.82 4.12
C GLY A 26 12.94 -4.87 3.94
N MET A 27 12.61 -4.52 2.69
CA MET A 27 11.43 -3.73 2.34
C MET A 27 10.14 -4.45 2.77
N GLY A 28 9.99 -5.74 2.45
CA GLY A 28 8.82 -6.52 2.83
C GLY A 28 8.60 -6.59 4.35
N ILE A 29 9.66 -6.83 5.12
CA ILE A 29 9.62 -6.82 6.59
C ILE A 29 9.24 -5.43 7.10
N GLY A 30 9.83 -4.37 6.54
CA GLY A 30 9.50 -2.99 6.86
C GLY A 30 8.02 -2.69 6.69
N TRP A 31 7.42 -3.07 5.56
CA TRP A 31 5.98 -2.90 5.30
C TRP A 31 5.10 -3.65 6.29
N VAL A 32 5.44 -4.89 6.65
CA VAL A 32 4.68 -5.66 7.64
C VAL A 32 4.71 -4.96 9.01
N ILE A 33 5.89 -4.55 9.47
CA ILE A 33 6.03 -3.80 10.73
C ILE A 33 5.23 -2.50 10.67
N ASN A 34 5.30 -1.80 9.54
CA ASN A 34 4.62 -0.53 9.30
C ASN A 34 3.09 -0.69 9.38
N TYR A 35 2.51 -1.64 8.66
CA TYR A 35 1.07 -1.89 8.70
C TYR A 35 0.58 -2.37 10.06
N VAL A 36 1.29 -3.30 10.71
CA VAL A 36 0.95 -3.77 12.06
C VAL A 36 1.01 -2.60 13.06
N GLY A 37 2.06 -1.78 12.97
CA GLY A 37 2.21 -0.59 13.77
C GLY A 37 1.08 0.42 13.54
N MET A 38 0.65 0.61 12.30
CA MET A 38 -0.49 1.47 11.98
C MET A 38 -1.80 0.94 12.57
N VAL A 39 -2.08 -0.35 12.45
CA VAL A 39 -3.29 -0.95 13.05
C VAL A 39 -3.27 -0.79 14.56
N TYR A 40 -2.15 -1.16 15.21
CA TYR A 40 -1.98 -1.03 16.66
C TYR A 40 -2.11 0.43 17.13
N GLY A 41 -1.41 1.36 16.48
CA GLY A 41 -1.45 2.78 16.77
C GLY A 41 -2.83 3.39 16.57
N SER A 42 -3.54 2.98 15.52
CA SER A 42 -4.90 3.42 15.21
C SER A 42 -5.91 2.92 16.25
N LEU A 43 -5.81 1.66 16.68
CA LEU A 43 -6.62 1.09 17.75
C LEU A 43 -6.40 1.80 19.09
N LYS A 44 -5.13 2.00 19.47
CA LYS A 44 -4.75 2.66 20.74
C LYS A 44 -5.12 4.14 20.75
N GLY A 45 -4.82 4.86 19.67
CA GLY A 45 -5.05 6.30 19.54
C GLY A 45 -6.47 6.68 19.12
N ARG A 46 -7.32 5.67 18.82
CA ARG A 46 -8.68 5.82 18.27
C ARG A 46 -8.71 6.84 17.12
N THR A 47 -7.78 6.68 16.21
CA THR A 47 -7.56 7.49 15.00
C THR A 47 -7.20 6.54 13.85
N TYR A 48 -6.78 7.06 12.69
CA TYR A 48 -6.28 6.24 11.59
C TYR A 48 -4.92 6.72 11.10
N GLY A 49 -4.04 5.76 10.78
CA GLY A 49 -2.63 5.99 10.44
C GLY A 49 -2.38 6.45 9.00
N MET A 50 -3.00 5.80 8.02
CA MET A 50 -2.75 6.04 6.59
C MET A 50 -3.85 6.87 5.93
N ALA A 51 -3.48 7.84 5.09
CA ALA A 51 -4.45 8.60 4.32
C ALA A 51 -5.32 7.70 3.42
N ILE A 52 -6.56 8.13 3.16
CA ILE A 52 -7.58 7.31 2.47
C ILE A 52 -7.15 6.94 1.05
N MET A 53 -6.75 7.93 0.24
CA MET A 53 -6.41 7.69 -1.17
C MET A 53 -5.21 6.75 -1.35
N PRO A 54 -4.09 6.93 -0.62
CA PRO A 54 -2.98 5.97 -0.67
C PRO A 54 -3.39 4.56 -0.28
N LEU A 55 -4.21 4.40 0.78
CA LEU A 55 -4.66 3.09 1.22
C LEU A 55 -5.52 2.38 0.17
N CYS A 56 -6.41 3.11 -0.52
CA CYS A 56 -7.18 2.58 -1.64
C CYS A 56 -6.26 2.11 -2.78
N CYS A 57 -5.27 2.92 -3.13
CA CYS A 57 -4.30 2.62 -4.19
C CYS A 57 -3.47 1.36 -3.85
N ASN A 58 -3.02 1.27 -2.61
CA ASN A 58 -2.18 0.18 -2.14
C ASN A 58 -2.92 -1.17 -2.14
N VAL A 59 -4.16 -1.18 -1.64
CA VAL A 59 -5.00 -2.39 -1.69
C VAL A 59 -5.34 -2.80 -3.13
N ALA A 60 -5.63 -1.83 -3.99
CA ALA A 60 -5.85 -2.13 -5.41
C ALA A 60 -4.61 -2.75 -6.06
N TRP A 61 -3.42 -2.22 -5.75
CA TRP A 61 -2.15 -2.75 -6.21
C TRP A 61 -1.90 -4.19 -5.72
N GLU A 62 -2.12 -4.46 -4.43
CA GLU A 62 -1.99 -5.81 -3.85
C GLU A 62 -2.99 -6.80 -4.44
N ILE A 63 -4.22 -6.37 -4.76
CA ILE A 63 -5.19 -7.24 -5.45
C ILE A 63 -4.73 -7.56 -6.87
N VAL A 64 -4.33 -6.54 -7.64
CA VAL A 64 -3.96 -6.73 -9.06
C VAL A 64 -2.71 -7.60 -9.20
N TYR A 65 -1.65 -7.32 -8.45
CA TYR A 65 -0.38 -8.05 -8.61
C TYR A 65 -0.22 -9.23 -7.64
N GLY A 66 -1.05 -9.32 -6.59
CA GLY A 66 -1.06 -10.47 -5.69
C GLY A 66 -2.05 -11.57 -6.09
N LEU A 67 -3.19 -11.21 -6.70
CA LEU A 67 -4.27 -12.16 -7.02
C LEU A 67 -4.52 -12.34 -8.53
N ILE A 68 -4.51 -11.26 -9.32
CA ILE A 68 -4.87 -11.32 -10.75
C ILE A 68 -3.64 -11.68 -11.60
N TYR A 69 -2.51 -11.03 -11.34
CA TYR A 69 -1.21 -11.31 -11.95
C TYR A 69 -0.20 -11.77 -10.89
N PRO A 70 -0.44 -12.92 -10.24
CA PRO A 70 0.38 -13.35 -9.12
C PRO A 70 1.82 -13.63 -9.55
N SER A 71 2.75 -13.41 -8.63
CA SER A 71 4.11 -13.92 -8.78
C SER A 71 4.10 -15.43 -9.01
N LYS A 72 5.06 -15.91 -9.80
CA LYS A 72 5.34 -17.35 -9.96
C LYS A 72 5.92 -17.97 -8.69
N THR A 73 6.34 -17.13 -7.74
CA THR A 73 7.09 -17.54 -6.58
C THR A 73 6.22 -17.53 -5.31
N LEU A 74 6.15 -18.67 -4.62
CA LEU A 74 5.27 -18.85 -3.46
C LEU A 74 5.57 -17.91 -2.29
N TYR A 75 6.84 -17.56 -2.04
CA TYR A 75 7.20 -16.65 -0.95
C TYR A 75 6.71 -15.21 -1.21
N GLU A 76 6.90 -14.70 -2.43
CA GLU A 76 6.40 -13.38 -2.85
C GLU A 76 4.89 -13.33 -2.74
N GLN A 77 4.20 -14.37 -3.23
CA GLN A 77 2.75 -14.47 -3.10
C GLN A 77 2.30 -14.45 -1.63
N GLY A 78 3.00 -15.15 -0.74
CA GLY A 78 2.74 -15.12 0.70
C GLY A 78 2.87 -13.73 1.31
N VAL A 79 3.90 -12.97 0.91
CA VAL A 79 4.09 -11.58 1.34
C VAL A 79 2.92 -10.71 0.87
N PHE A 80 2.51 -10.79 -0.40
CA PHE A 80 1.38 -10.03 -0.92
C PHE A 80 0.07 -10.32 -0.19
N LEU A 81 -0.24 -11.60 0.02
CA LEU A 81 -1.47 -12.00 0.72
C LEU A 81 -1.46 -11.54 2.18
N SER A 82 -0.29 -11.59 2.84
CA SER A 82 -0.15 -11.07 4.20
C SER A 82 -0.32 -9.55 4.24
N GLY A 83 0.28 -8.81 3.30
CA GLY A 83 0.12 -7.36 3.15
C GLY A 83 -1.34 -6.97 2.97
N LEU A 84 -2.03 -7.64 2.03
CA LEU A 84 -3.45 -7.45 1.77
C LEU A 84 -4.30 -7.68 3.01
N THR A 85 -4.02 -8.77 3.74
CA THR A 85 -4.74 -9.09 4.98
C THR A 85 -4.56 -8.01 6.05
N ILE A 86 -3.34 -7.49 6.23
CA ILE A 86 -3.09 -6.45 7.23
C ILE A 86 -3.71 -5.12 6.77
N ASN A 87 -3.67 -4.80 5.48
CA ASN A 87 -4.31 -3.60 4.92
C ASN A 87 -5.83 -3.59 5.14
N LEU A 88 -6.51 -4.74 5.15
CA LEU A 88 -7.92 -4.81 5.57
C LEU A 88 -8.10 -4.34 7.02
N GLY A 89 -7.15 -4.65 7.90
CA GLY A 89 -7.09 -4.12 9.26
C GLY A 89 -6.89 -2.60 9.28
N VAL A 90 -6.02 -2.06 8.41
CA VAL A 90 -5.81 -0.60 8.29
C VAL A 90 -7.09 0.07 7.81
N ILE A 91 -7.76 -0.44 6.78
CA ILE A 91 -9.06 0.05 6.29
C ILE A 91 -10.10 -0.01 7.40
N TYR A 92 -10.19 -1.11 8.15
CA TYR A 92 -11.12 -1.24 9.25
C TYR A 92 -10.92 -0.13 10.29
N THR A 93 -9.68 0.13 10.69
CA THR A 93 -9.39 1.21 11.65
C THR A 93 -9.70 2.59 11.07
N ALA A 94 -9.46 2.79 9.77
CA ALA A 94 -9.82 4.02 9.07
C ALA A 94 -11.33 4.26 9.02
N ILE A 95 -12.12 3.25 8.69
CA ILE A 95 -13.59 3.35 8.68
C ILE A 95 -14.13 3.56 10.10
N LYS A 96 -13.61 2.83 11.09
CA LYS A 96 -14.11 2.86 12.46
C LYS A 96 -13.76 4.14 13.21
N PHE A 97 -12.56 4.67 13.03
CA PHE A 97 -12.06 5.82 13.78
C PHE A 97 -11.93 7.09 12.95
N GLY A 98 -11.91 6.98 11.62
CA GLY A 98 -11.90 8.11 10.68
C GLY A 98 -12.94 9.17 10.95
N PRO A 99 -14.20 8.86 11.32
CA PRO A 99 -15.20 9.89 11.54
C PRO A 99 -14.80 10.96 12.56
N LYS A 100 -13.95 10.60 13.54
CA LYS A 100 -13.45 11.52 14.56
C LYS A 100 -12.46 12.56 14.04
N GLU A 101 -11.78 12.25 12.95
CA GLU A 101 -10.77 13.11 12.31
C GLU A 101 -11.37 13.93 11.17
N TRP A 102 -12.58 13.57 10.69
CA TRP A 102 -13.26 14.19 9.55
C TRP A 102 -14.46 15.05 9.95
N THR A 103 -14.52 15.56 11.18
CA THR A 103 -15.61 16.43 11.67
C THR A 103 -15.75 17.72 10.85
N HIS A 104 -14.67 18.17 10.21
CA HIS A 104 -14.65 19.30 9.30
C HIS A 104 -15.26 19.01 7.91
N ALA A 105 -15.48 17.73 7.55
CA ALA A 105 -16.07 17.33 6.27
C ALA A 105 -17.11 16.21 6.47
N PRO A 106 -18.37 16.56 6.84
CA PRO A 106 -19.42 15.59 7.16
C PRO A 106 -19.74 14.58 6.05
N LEU A 107 -19.58 14.98 4.78
CA LEU A 107 -19.77 14.07 3.64
C LEU A 107 -18.73 12.94 3.66
N VAL A 108 -17.47 13.24 3.94
CA VAL A 108 -16.42 12.22 4.04
C VAL A 108 -16.67 11.34 5.26
N MET A 109 -16.91 11.98 6.41
CA MET A 109 -17.18 11.34 7.69
C MET A 109 -18.24 10.23 7.62
N HIS A 110 -19.39 10.51 6.97
CA HIS A 110 -20.50 9.56 6.89
C HIS A 110 -20.35 8.51 5.80
N ASN A 111 -19.53 8.76 4.79
CA ASN A 111 -19.43 7.92 3.60
C ASN A 111 -18.09 7.19 3.48
N LEU A 112 -17.28 7.11 4.55
CA LEU A 112 -15.97 6.44 4.52
C LEU A 112 -16.00 5.04 3.87
N PRO A 113 -16.92 4.11 4.21
CA PRO A 113 -16.97 2.80 3.54
C PRO A 113 -17.18 2.90 2.03
N LEU A 114 -18.06 3.81 1.59
CA LEU A 114 -18.34 4.03 0.17
C LEU A 114 -17.14 4.67 -0.53
N ILE A 115 -16.46 5.61 0.11
CA ILE A 115 -15.24 6.23 -0.42
C ILE A 115 -14.13 5.19 -0.59
N PHE A 116 -13.95 4.30 0.39
CA PHE A 116 -13.01 3.19 0.26
C PHE A 116 -13.40 2.26 -0.89
N MET A 117 -14.67 1.87 -0.98
CA MET A 117 -15.16 1.01 -2.06
C MET A 117 -14.90 1.63 -3.45
N LEU A 118 -15.35 2.86 -3.67
CA LEU A 118 -15.20 3.56 -4.96
C LEU A 118 -13.73 3.87 -5.26
N GLY A 119 -12.95 4.25 -4.25
CA GLY A 119 -11.53 4.53 -4.39
C GLY A 119 -10.74 3.27 -4.78
N ILE A 120 -10.98 2.15 -4.10
CA ILE A 120 -10.35 0.86 -4.43
C ILE A 120 -10.74 0.44 -5.84
N LEU A 121 -12.02 0.52 -6.21
CA LEU A 121 -12.47 0.18 -7.57
C LEU A 121 -11.81 1.06 -8.63
N GLY A 122 -11.70 2.38 -8.39
CA GLY A 122 -11.05 3.31 -9.31
C GLY A 122 -9.55 3.05 -9.48
N PHE A 123 -8.84 2.75 -8.40
CA PHE A 123 -7.42 2.38 -8.52
C PHE A 123 -7.23 0.98 -9.09
N LEU A 124 -8.16 0.06 -8.86
CA LEU A 124 -8.10 -1.30 -9.41
C LEU A 124 -8.21 -1.26 -10.93
N THR A 125 -9.14 -0.48 -11.49
CA THR A 125 -9.20 -0.26 -12.94
C THR A 125 -7.94 0.41 -13.48
N GLY A 126 -7.38 1.39 -12.75
CA GLY A 126 -6.12 2.04 -13.12
C GLY A 126 -4.93 1.08 -13.19
N HIS A 127 -4.75 0.22 -12.19
CA HIS A 127 -3.67 -0.78 -12.18
C HIS A 127 -3.86 -1.87 -13.23
N LEU A 128 -5.10 -2.29 -13.48
CA LEU A 128 -5.41 -3.22 -14.57
C LEU A 128 -5.09 -2.61 -15.93
N ALA A 129 -5.46 -1.35 -16.16
CA ALA A 129 -5.13 -0.64 -17.38
C ALA A 129 -3.61 -0.49 -17.55
N LEU A 130 -2.88 -0.16 -16.48
CA LEU A 130 -1.42 -0.10 -16.50
C LEU A 130 -0.82 -1.46 -16.85
N ALA A 131 -1.29 -2.54 -16.22
CA ALA A 131 -0.81 -3.89 -16.51
C ALA A 131 -1.10 -4.32 -17.96
N ALA A 132 -2.23 -3.90 -18.52
CA ALA A 132 -2.58 -4.15 -19.91
C ALA A 132 -1.68 -3.38 -20.90
N GLU A 133 -1.27 -2.15 -20.55
CA GLU A 133 -0.48 -1.29 -21.43
C GLU A 133 1.01 -1.66 -21.47
N ILE A 134 1.63 -1.81 -20.28
CA ILE A 134 3.09 -1.98 -20.18
C ILE A 134 3.52 -3.38 -19.72
N GLY A 135 2.55 -4.28 -19.58
CA GLY A 135 2.76 -5.64 -19.10
C GLY A 135 2.76 -5.74 -17.55
N PRO A 136 2.30 -6.87 -16.97
CA PRO A 136 2.14 -7.00 -15.52
C PRO A 136 3.43 -6.82 -14.72
N ALA A 137 4.56 -7.33 -15.24
CA ALA A 137 5.83 -7.30 -14.53
C ALA A 137 6.42 -5.89 -14.38
N LEU A 138 6.22 -5.04 -15.39
CA LEU A 138 6.67 -3.65 -15.35
C LEU A 138 5.66 -2.78 -14.60
N ALA A 139 4.37 -3.01 -14.83
CA ALA A 139 3.28 -2.34 -14.12
C ALA A 139 3.32 -2.57 -12.60
N TYR A 140 3.75 -3.75 -12.16
CA TYR A 140 4.02 -4.05 -10.76
C TYR A 140 4.98 -3.01 -10.12
N ASN A 141 6.16 -2.82 -10.72
CA ASN A 141 7.19 -1.91 -10.19
C ASN A 141 6.75 -0.45 -10.24
N TRP A 142 6.18 0.00 -11.37
CA TRP A 142 5.70 1.37 -11.52
C TRP A 142 4.49 1.67 -10.66
N GLY A 143 3.58 0.69 -10.50
CA GLY A 143 2.47 0.77 -9.57
C GLY A 143 2.96 0.93 -8.14
N ALA A 144 4.00 0.19 -7.73
CA ALA A 144 4.58 0.31 -6.40
C ALA A 144 5.17 1.72 -6.16
N ALA A 145 5.90 2.24 -7.15
CA ALA A 145 6.42 3.60 -7.10
C ALA A 145 5.31 4.66 -7.00
N PHE A 146 4.21 4.46 -7.73
CA PHE A 146 3.04 5.33 -7.66
C PHE A 146 2.35 5.26 -6.29
N CYS A 147 2.17 4.06 -5.73
CA CYS A 147 1.67 3.87 -4.36
C CYS A 147 2.55 4.60 -3.34
N GLN A 148 3.88 4.47 -3.45
CA GLN A 148 4.82 5.13 -2.56
C GLN A 148 4.73 6.66 -2.65
N LEU A 149 4.68 7.21 -3.86
CA LEU A 149 4.50 8.65 -4.08
C LEU A 149 3.20 9.14 -3.43
N LEU A 150 2.11 8.40 -3.66
CA LEU A 150 0.81 8.75 -3.10
C LEU A 150 0.83 8.68 -1.57
N LEU A 151 1.50 7.69 -0.97
CA LEU A 151 1.69 7.58 0.48
C LEU A 151 2.43 8.78 1.04
N SER A 152 3.53 9.21 0.42
CA SER A 152 4.30 10.38 0.86
C SER A 152 3.46 11.67 0.81
N VAL A 153 2.78 11.91 -0.31
CA VAL A 153 1.92 13.10 -0.48
C VAL A 153 0.72 13.03 0.46
N GLY A 154 0.08 11.87 0.56
CA GLY A 154 -1.09 11.64 1.41
C GLY A 154 -0.77 11.82 2.90
N GLY A 155 0.38 11.34 3.36
CA GLY A 155 0.86 11.57 4.72
C GLY A 155 1.03 13.05 5.03
N LEU A 156 1.64 13.82 4.11
CA LEU A 156 1.79 15.26 4.25
C LEU A 156 0.43 15.98 4.27
N CYS A 157 -0.47 15.65 3.33
CA CYS A 157 -1.81 16.21 3.29
C CYS A 157 -2.60 15.90 4.57
N GLN A 158 -2.46 14.69 5.13
CA GLN A 158 -3.13 14.33 6.37
C GLN A 158 -2.64 15.18 7.56
N LEU A 159 -1.34 15.44 7.65
CA LEU A 159 -0.77 16.32 8.69
C LEU A 159 -1.31 17.75 8.57
N ILE A 160 -1.35 18.28 7.34
CA ILE A 160 -1.83 19.64 7.07
C ILE A 160 -3.33 19.76 7.37
N SER A 161 -4.14 18.84 6.85
CA SER A 161 -5.61 18.90 7.00
C SER A 161 -6.07 18.69 8.44
N ARG A 162 -5.37 17.87 9.23
CA ARG A 162 -5.73 17.64 10.63
C ARG A 162 -5.14 18.67 11.59
N GLY A 163 -4.06 19.35 11.20
CA GLY A 163 -3.27 20.19 12.12
C GLY A 163 -2.73 19.43 13.34
N SER A 164 -2.53 18.11 13.21
CA SER A 164 -2.16 17.22 14.31
C SER A 164 -1.32 16.04 13.82
N THR A 165 -0.35 15.63 14.64
CA THR A 165 0.49 14.45 14.40
C THR A 165 -0.14 13.14 14.89
N ARG A 166 -1.39 13.17 15.37
CA ARG A 166 -2.08 11.96 15.85
C ARG A 166 -2.19 10.90 14.77
N GLY A 167 -1.71 9.71 15.07
CA GLY A 167 -1.67 8.57 14.14
C GLY A 167 -0.42 8.52 13.25
N ALA A 168 0.46 9.53 13.31
CA ALA A 168 1.76 9.55 12.63
C ALA A 168 2.91 9.32 13.60
N SER A 169 3.99 8.68 13.14
CA SER A 169 5.27 8.59 13.85
C SER A 169 6.39 8.36 12.85
N TYR A 170 7.63 8.69 13.25
CA TYR A 170 8.82 8.40 12.44
C TYR A 170 9.03 6.89 12.21
N THR A 171 8.50 6.04 13.07
CA THR A 171 8.52 4.59 12.89
C THR A 171 7.48 4.08 11.90
N LEU A 172 6.48 4.91 11.56
CA LEU A 172 5.40 4.59 10.62
C LEU A 172 5.53 5.34 9.29
N TRP A 173 6.54 6.20 9.13
CA TRP A 173 6.78 7.01 7.94
C TRP A 173 7.92 6.42 7.11
#